data_AF-A0A7C1PXC9-F1
#
_entry.id   AF-A0A7C1PXC9-F1
#
_cell.length_a   1.000
_cell.length_b   1.000
_cell.length_c   1.000
_cell.angle_alpha   90.00
_cell.angle_beta   90.00
_cell.angle_gamma   90.00
#
_symmetry.space_group_name_H-M   'P 1'
#
loop_
_entity.id
_entity.type
_entity.pdbx_description
1 polymer ?
#
loop_
_entity_poly.entity_id
_entity_poly.type
_entity_poly.pdbx_seq_one_letter_code
_entity_poly.pdbx_strand_id
1 'polypeptide(L)' 'MICSFCGKPRTDAVVMIVWNDYSDVAICDKCVFVALEILQEQFYKNHKTMEAYENIIRNMEVGIEVEK' A
#
# COMPACT_ATOMS: atom_id res chain seq x y z
N MET A 1 -22.04 -9.02 -13.07
CA MET A 1 -20.82 -8.31 -12.65
C MET A 1 -20.06 -9.16 -11.65
N ILE A 2 -18.77 -9.41 -11.92
CA ILE A 2 -17.87 -10.20 -11.09
C ILE A 2 -16.70 -9.32 -10.62
N CYS A 3 -16.09 -9.66 -9.48
CA CYS A 3 -14.88 -8.99 -9.03
C CYS A 3 -13.67 -9.45 -9.85
N SER A 4 -12.90 -8.52 -10.42
CA SER A 4 -11.69 -8.83 -11.21
C SER A 4 -10.53 -9.39 -10.38
N PHE A 5 -10.55 -9.24 -9.05
CA PHE A 5 -9.48 -9.71 -8.16
C PHE A 5 -9.76 -11.11 -7.61
N CYS A 6 -10.98 -11.38 -7.14
CA CYS A 6 -11.32 -12.67 -6.50
C CYS A 6 -12.27 -13.56 -7.33
N GLY A 7 -12.77 -13.07 -8.47
CA GLY A 7 -13.70 -13.79 -9.33
C GLY A 7 -15.12 -13.96 -8.78
N LYS A 8 -15.41 -13.50 -7.55
CA LYS A 8 -16.71 -13.68 -6.91
C LYS A 8 -17.78 -12.77 -7.51
N PRO A 9 -19.06 -13.22 -7.55
CA PRO A 9 -20.17 -12.42 -8.03
C PRO A 9 -20.55 -11.30 -7.05
N ARG A 10 -21.29 -10.30 -7.53
CA ARG A 10 -21.82 -9.19 -6.71
C ARG A 10 -22.62 -9.64 -5.48
N THR A 11 -23.28 -10.80 -5.52
CA THR A 11 -24.04 -11.35 -4.39
C THR A 11 -23.19 -11.62 -3.15
N ASP A 12 -21.88 -11.75 -3.31
CA ASP A 12 -20.94 -12.05 -2.23
C ASP A 12 -20.27 -10.78 -1.66
N ALA A 13 -20.63 -9.61 -2.16
CA ALA A 13 -20.05 -8.31 -1.85
C ALA A 13 -21.13 -7.34 -1.33
N VAL A 14 -20.74 -6.45 -0.40
CA VAL A 14 -21.64 -5.36 0.04
C VAL A 14 -21.63 -4.25 -1.01
N VAL A 15 -20.45 -3.96 -1.57
CA VAL A 15 -20.26 -2.92 -2.59
C VAL A 15 -19.42 -3.46 -3.72
N MET A 16 -19.78 -3.06 -4.94
CA MET A 16 -18.97 -3.24 -6.15
C MET A 16 -18.57 -1.87 -6.66
N ILE A 17 -17.26 -1.62 -6.71
CA ILE A 17 -16.68 -0.40 -7.26
C ILE A 17 -16.42 -0.64 -8.74
N VAL A 18 -16.96 0.24 -9.59
CA VAL A 18 -16.80 0.25 -11.04
C VAL A 18 -16.12 1.54 -11.46
N TRP A 19 -15.33 1.48 -12.54
CA TRP A 19 -14.66 2.68 -13.07
C TRP A 19 -15.64 3.66 -13.73
N ASN A 20 -16.61 3.13 -14.48
CA ASN A 20 -17.71 3.88 -15.07
C ASN A 20 -18.91 2.95 -15.33
N ASP A 21 -20.05 3.52 -15.72
CA ASP A 21 -21.29 2.78 -15.97
C ASP A 21 -21.22 1.77 -17.13
N TYR A 22 -20.13 1.80 -17.91
CA TYR A 22 -19.90 0.96 -19.09
C TYR A 22 -18.76 -0.05 -18.91
N SER A 23 -18.17 -0.15 -17.72
CA SER A 23 -17.02 -1.02 -17.49
C SER A 23 -17.45 -2.41 -17.04
N ASP A 24 -16.92 -3.43 -17.70
CA ASP A 24 -17.01 -4.83 -17.26
C ASP A 24 -16.06 -5.15 -16.09
N VAL A 25 -15.24 -4.18 -15.68
CA VAL A 25 -14.27 -4.33 -14.60
C VAL A 25 -14.85 -3.74 -13.32
N ALA A 26 -14.97 -4.60 -12.31
CA ALA A 26 -15.41 -4.20 -10.98
C ALA A 26 -14.51 -4.82 -9.89
N ILE A 27 -14.36 -4.12 -8.77
CA ILE A 27 -13.69 -4.65 -7.58
C ILE A 27 -14.66 -4.64 -6.39
N CYS A 28 -14.71 -5.75 -5.63
CA CYS A 28 -15.55 -5.81 -4.44
C CYS A 28 -14.89 -5.11 -3.24
N ASP A 29 -15.71 -4.66 -2.30
CA ASP A 29 -15.29 -4.06 -1.03
C ASP A 29 -14.23 -4.89 -0.30
N LYS A 30 -14.41 -6.22 -0.23
CA LYS A 30 -13.45 -7.12 0.45
C LYS A 30 -12.06 -7.07 -0.18
N CYS A 31 -11.96 -7.08 -1.51
CA CYS A 31 -10.67 -6.98 -2.20
C CYS A 31 -10.04 -5.59 -2.03
N VAL A 32 -10.84 -4.54 -1.93
CA VAL A 32 -10.34 -3.19 -1.62
C VAL A 32 -9.73 -3.15 -0.23
N PHE A 33 -10.40 -3.70 0.79
CA PHE A 33 -9.84 -3.75 2.15
C PHE A 33 -8.51 -4.49 2.22
N VAL A 34 -8.42 -5.67 1.60
CA VAL A 34 -7.16 -6.45 1.56
C VAL A 34 -6.05 -5.66 0.84
N ALA A 35 -6.38 -5.00 -0.28
CA ALA A 35 -5.41 -4.17 -0.99
C ALA A 35 -4.92 -2.99 -0.13
N LEU A 36 -5.81 -2.34 0.62
CA LEU A 36 -5.46 -1.26 1.54
C LEU A 36 -4.55 -1.74 2.68
N GLU A 37 -4.82 -2.92 3.26
CA GLU A 37 -3.96 -3.51 4.29
C GLU A 37 -2.54 -3.78 3.75
N ILE A 38 -2.43 -4.37 2.57
CA ILE A 38 -1.14 -4.63 1.91
C ILE A 38 -0.39 -3.32 1.65
N LEU A 39 -1.08 -2.31 1.12
CA LEU A 39 -0.48 -1.00 0.85
C LEU A 39 0.00 -0.35 2.16
N GLN A 40 -0.82 -0.36 3.21
CA GLN A 40 -0.46 0.21 4.51
C GLN A 40 0.78 -0.47 5.10
N GLU A 41 0.87 -1.80 5.04
CA GLU A 41 2.06 -2.52 5.47
C GLU A 41 3.31 -2.14 4.67
N GLN A 42 3.19 -2.03 3.34
CA GLN A 42 4.29 -1.64 2.48
C GLN A 42 4.75 -0.20 2.74
N PHE A 43 3.82 0.75 2.89
CA PHE A 43 4.15 2.13 3.26
C PHE A 43 4.85 2.21 4.61
N TYR A 44 4.40 1.45 5.61
CA TYR A 44 5.05 1.41 6.92
C TYR A 44 6.46 0.83 6.85
N LYS A 45 6.66 -0.27 6.12
CA LYS A 45 7.99 -0.88 5.90
C LYS A 45 8.92 0.10 5.17
N ASN A 46 8.42 0.79 4.15
CA ASN A 46 9.19 1.78 3.39
C ASN A 46 9.58 2.99 4.25
N HIS A 47 8.65 3.52 5.06
CA HIS A 47 8.94 4.63 5.97
C HIS A 47 10.02 4.27 6.99
N LYS A 48 9.93 3.09 7.62
CA LYS A 48 10.97 2.61 8.56
C LYS A 48 12.34 2.48 7.91
N THR A 49 12.36 2.02 6.66
CA THR A 49 13.60 1.84 5.91
C THR A 49 14.22 3.21 5.59
N MET A 50 13.42 4.18 5.16
CA MET A 50 13.88 5.55 4.91
C MET A 50 14.38 6.23 6.18
N GLU A 51 13.66 6.11 7.30
CA GLU A 51 14.10 6.62 8.60
C GLU A 51 15.44 6.01 9.04
N ALA A 52 15.64 4.71 8.83
CA ALA A 52 16.91 4.06 9.11
C ALA A 52 18.06 4.59 8.24
N TYR A 53 17.82 4.81 6.93
CA TYR A 53 18.82 5.41 6.04
C TYR A 53 19.17 6.84 6.44
N GLU A 54 18.17 7.67 6.75
CA GLU A 54 18.39 9.04 7.21
C GLU A 54 19.22 9.07 8.50
N ASN A 55 18.94 8.18 9.45
CA ASN A 55 19.71 8.09 10.69
C ASN A 55 21.16 7.64 10.44
N ILE A 56 21.39 6.71 9.50
CA ILE A 56 22.76 6.32 9.10
C ILE A 56 23.50 7.51 8.50
N ILE A 57 22.87 8.26 7.58
CA ILE A 57 23.48 9.44 6.94
C ILE A 57 23.82 10.51 7.98
N ARG A 58 22.90 10.86 8.88
CA ARG A 58 23.15 11.82 9.96
C ARG A 58 24.32 11.40 10.85
N ASN A 59 24.40 10.11 11.21
CA ASN A 59 25.48 9.62 12.06
C ASN A 59 26.85 9.61 11.33
N MET A 60 26.88 9.42 10.01
CA MET A 60 28.10 9.56 9.21
C MET A 60 28.55 11.02 9.11
N GLU A 61 27.63 11.98 9.03
CA GLU A 61 27.95 13.42 8.96
C GLU A 61 28.49 13.98 10.29
N VAL A 62 28.01 13.48 11.43
CA VAL A 62 28.47 13.90 12.78
C VAL A 62 29.81 13.25 13.17
N GLY A 63 30.19 12.12 12.56
CA GLY A 63 31.45 11.41 12.83
C GLY A 63 32.72 12.06 12.26
N ILE A 64 32.61 13.22 11.60
CA ILE A 64 33.75 13.98 11.02
C ILE A 64 34.10 15.21 11.88
N GLU A 65 33.91 15.14 13.20
CA GLU A 65 34.70 15.98 14.12
C GLU A 65 35.99 15.22 14.43
N VAL A 66 36.96 15.37 13.53
CA VAL A 66 38.33 14.88 13.69
C VAL A 66 38.89 15.51 14.96
N GLU A 67 39.23 14.68 15.94
CA GLU A 67 39.99 15.05 17.13
C GLU A 67 41.20 15.92 16.70
N LYS A 68 41.29 17.12 17.29
CA LYS A 68 42.36 18.10 17.02
C LYS A 68 43.74 17.59 17.41
#